data_AF-A0AAV7SNF8-F1
#
_entry.id   AF-A0AAV7SNF8-F1
#
_cell.length_a   1.000
_cell.length_b   1.000
_cell.length_c   1.000
_cell.angle_alpha   90.00
_cell.angle_beta   90.00
_cell.angle_gamma   90.00
#
_symmetry.space_group_name_H-M   'P 1'
#
loop_
_entity.id
_entity.type
_entity.pdbx_description
1 polymer ?
#
loop_
_entity_poly.entity_id
_entity_poly.type
_entity_poly.pdbx_seq_one_letter_code
_entity_poly.pdbx_strand_id
1 'polypeptide(L)'
;MTDEDCADLLQDILLWERLEEEGSAQSLPGLPCRRTNGDIRVRSYRSYAQSSVGRKMTPSSTGHPSRPPSFPQDVFFQEKWLLGNGCVVISSKQADAPATSRSSGSVRDPLTPGSVHLDMYKLDLPVDLKEASVLERRNNAEQQRQNRVFNSKVRIIGVDKEALDTQVNDCNILKQNEKQRHESYAKQMVQNDQIACLLDERQKEDVMHFNKAISDFRNCFQKREDRREFDLYDPQALQKDLPARTSDKDPRCTVSGVQRLLGEDLNQKDRQKLQQEQHREWSLQQQRELEKAKADKKCADELYDKTRIELDQRAMELQRMEEETKRLVCMTTKEFNMAQAMESSERKRIEKQQNEEDGAVEISNLLQGDLLSENPEQAASAFGPHRVVPDRWKGMNEEQLMEINFTQKQQVLEKMRLQEEERQRAADWDRQRVQAARAMVLLERQQKRQEKELRKSQDHLNMQLAQAHKAQKAYLDKEVYCNDPTDEYFSQFNKSSR
;
A
#
# COMPACT_ATOMS: atom_id res chain seq x y z
N MET A 1 16.77 21.46 -10.67
CA MET A 1 15.83 22.05 -9.70
C MET A 1 16.59 22.24 -8.41
N THR A 2 16.17 23.17 -7.56
CA THR A 2 16.88 23.61 -6.35
C THR A 2 16.56 22.75 -5.13
N ASP A 3 17.47 22.77 -4.14
CA ASP A 3 17.42 21.93 -2.94
C ASP A 3 16.48 22.50 -1.85
N GLU A 4 15.18 22.67 -2.14
CA GLU A 4 14.21 23.28 -1.20
C GLU A 4 13.03 22.38 -0.77
N ASP A 5 12.80 21.22 -1.41
CA ASP A 5 11.65 20.33 -1.15
C ASP A 5 11.92 19.21 -0.09
N CYS A 6 12.68 19.50 0.98
CA CYS A 6 13.08 18.48 1.98
C CYS A 6 12.92 18.88 3.47
N ALA A 7 12.15 19.93 3.77
CA ALA A 7 11.98 20.43 5.15
C ALA A 7 10.71 19.93 5.88
N ASP A 8 9.60 19.70 5.17
CA ASP A 8 8.25 19.66 5.76
C ASP A 8 7.68 18.25 6.05
N LEU A 9 8.51 17.26 6.39
CA LEU A 9 8.07 15.87 6.66
C LEU A 9 8.63 15.25 7.96
N LEU A 10 9.04 16.06 8.93
CA LEU A 10 9.54 15.60 10.24
C LEU A 10 8.99 16.43 11.43
N GLN A 11 7.66 16.62 11.53
CA GLN A 11 7.07 17.31 12.70
C GLN A 11 5.84 16.66 13.37
N ASP A 12 5.22 15.62 12.79
CA ASP A 12 3.99 15.01 13.32
C ASP A 12 4.17 13.74 14.20
N ILE A 13 5.41 13.35 14.54
CA ILE A 13 5.70 12.05 15.20
C ILE A 13 6.06 12.19 16.71
N LEU A 14 5.89 13.38 17.32
CA LEU A 14 6.25 13.63 18.74
C LEU A 14 5.15 14.35 19.56
N LEU A 15 3.88 13.96 19.41
CA LEU A 15 2.77 14.63 20.12
C LEU A 15 1.61 13.73 20.61
N TRP A 16 1.85 12.43 20.86
CA TRP A 16 0.80 11.48 21.33
C TRP A 16 1.18 10.55 22.51
N GLU A 17 2.29 10.80 23.22
CA GLU A 17 2.67 10.06 24.46
C GLU A 17 2.75 10.96 25.71
N ARG A 18 1.61 11.49 26.15
CA ARG A 18 1.36 11.89 27.54
C ARG A 18 -0.15 12.06 27.82
N LEU A 19 -0.56 11.80 29.07
CA LEU A 19 -1.91 11.93 29.65
C LEU A 19 -2.84 10.70 29.59
N GLU A 20 -2.45 9.62 30.26
CA GLU A 20 -3.39 8.78 31.02
C GLU A 20 -2.83 8.51 32.44
N GLU A 21 -3.31 9.27 33.44
CA GLU A 21 -3.31 8.85 34.85
C GLU A 21 -4.35 9.67 35.63
N GLU A 22 -5.11 9.02 36.52
CA GLU A 22 -6.15 9.54 37.44
C GLU A 22 -7.41 10.23 36.83
N GLY A 23 -8.63 9.79 37.23
CA GLY A 23 -9.90 10.45 36.81
C GLY A 23 -11.19 9.62 36.90
N SER A 24 -11.66 9.29 38.10
CA SER A 24 -12.74 8.31 38.35
C SER A 24 -14.18 8.67 37.90
N ALA A 25 -14.86 7.68 37.30
CA ALA A 25 -16.28 7.28 37.50
C ALA A 25 -17.47 8.18 37.06
N GLN A 26 -18.38 7.61 36.25
CA GLN A 26 -19.79 7.29 36.61
C GLN A 26 -20.48 6.39 35.55
N SER A 27 -21.79 6.10 35.65
CA SER A 27 -22.35 4.76 35.33
C SER A 27 -23.61 4.66 34.44
N LEU A 28 -23.59 3.71 33.48
CA LEU A 28 -24.72 2.88 32.95
C LEU A 28 -25.85 3.59 32.13
N PRO A 29 -26.76 2.85 31.44
CA PRO A 29 -26.58 1.65 30.57
C PRO A 29 -27.37 1.70 29.23
N GLY A 30 -27.06 0.81 28.25
CA GLY A 30 -27.91 0.59 27.05
C GLY A 30 -27.39 -0.45 26.03
N LEU A 31 -28.28 -1.22 25.39
CA LEU A 31 -28.03 -2.36 24.47
C LEU A 31 -29.02 -2.30 23.26
N PRO A 32 -28.99 -3.18 22.21
CA PRO A 32 -28.00 -4.19 21.74
C PRO A 32 -27.74 -4.25 20.19
N CYS A 33 -26.81 -5.15 19.76
CA CYS A 33 -26.77 -5.92 18.48
C CYS A 33 -26.69 -5.19 17.11
N ARG A 34 -25.76 -5.56 16.20
CA ARG A 34 -25.77 -6.84 15.43
C ARG A 34 -24.40 -7.29 14.85
N ARG A 35 -24.40 -8.51 14.30
CA ARG A 35 -23.35 -9.26 13.55
C ARG A 35 -22.85 -8.48 12.29
N THR A 36 -21.70 -8.76 11.66
CA THR A 36 -21.12 -10.08 11.27
C THR A 36 -19.59 -10.11 11.11
N ASN A 37 -18.96 -11.25 11.40
CA ASN A 37 -17.59 -11.60 10.98
C ASN A 37 -17.59 -12.33 9.62
N GLY A 38 -16.46 -12.28 8.91
CA GLY A 38 -16.22 -13.07 7.69
C GLY A 38 -14.74 -13.26 7.38
N ASP A 39 -14.19 -14.43 7.75
CA ASP A 39 -12.81 -14.82 7.39
C ASP A 39 -12.70 -15.24 5.93
N ILE A 40 -11.61 -14.84 5.25
CA ILE A 40 -11.23 -15.36 3.93
C ILE A 40 -9.88 -16.06 4.03
N ARG A 41 -9.86 -17.37 3.76
CA ARG A 41 -8.67 -18.22 3.80
C ARG A 41 -8.43 -18.82 2.41
N VAL A 42 -7.45 -18.29 1.68
CA VAL A 42 -7.17 -18.68 0.28
C VAL A 42 -6.69 -20.13 0.20
N ARG A 43 -7.18 -20.87 -0.81
CA ARG A 43 -6.77 -22.25 -1.12
C ARG A 43 -6.00 -22.32 -2.44
N SER A 44 -5.10 -23.31 -2.52
CA SER A 44 -4.26 -23.62 -3.68
C SER A 44 -5.05 -24.17 -4.87
N TYR A 45 -4.66 -23.78 -6.09
CA TYR A 45 -5.12 -24.41 -7.33
C TYR A 45 -4.51 -25.80 -7.54
N ARG A 46 -5.26 -26.69 -8.22
CA ARG A 46 -4.78 -27.95 -8.77
C ARG A 46 -5.64 -28.36 -9.97
N SER A 47 -5.04 -28.66 -11.11
CA SER A 47 -5.71 -29.22 -12.28
C SER A 47 -4.87 -30.32 -12.94
N TYR A 48 -5.56 -31.38 -13.38
CA TYR A 48 -5.09 -32.39 -14.33
C TYR A 48 -5.57 -31.96 -15.75
N ALA A 49 -5.29 -32.58 -16.90
CA ALA A 49 -4.71 -33.89 -17.25
C ALA A 49 -3.98 -33.78 -18.64
N GLN A 50 -3.05 -34.68 -19.05
CA GLN A 50 -3.25 -35.87 -19.94
C GLN A 50 -3.86 -35.59 -21.34
N SER A 51 -3.43 -36.21 -22.47
CA SER A 51 -2.36 -37.21 -22.72
C SER A 51 -2.05 -37.52 -24.22
N SER A 52 -0.80 -37.92 -24.49
CA SER A 52 -0.32 -39.02 -25.38
C SER A 52 -0.61 -39.12 -26.90
N VAL A 53 0.47 -39.01 -27.70
CA VAL A 53 0.89 -39.82 -28.89
C VAL A 53 2.46 -39.73 -28.93
N GLY A 54 3.34 -40.56 -29.51
CA GLY A 54 3.33 -41.80 -30.32
C GLY A 54 4.02 -41.58 -31.69
N ARG A 55 5.00 -42.35 -32.21
CA ARG A 55 5.75 -43.55 -31.77
C ARG A 55 7.24 -43.47 -32.24
N LYS A 56 8.02 -44.56 -32.02
CA LYS A 56 9.47 -44.77 -32.26
C LYS A 56 9.91 -44.95 -33.73
N MET A 57 11.22 -44.74 -34.03
CA MET A 57 12.11 -45.63 -34.82
C MET A 57 13.60 -45.48 -34.40
N THR A 58 14.49 -46.36 -34.90
CA THR A 58 15.88 -46.66 -34.39
C THR A 58 16.73 -47.34 -35.51
N PRO A 59 18.03 -47.72 -35.35
CA PRO A 59 19.23 -47.16 -34.66
C PRO A 59 20.51 -47.21 -35.56
N SER A 60 21.73 -47.34 -34.96
CA SER A 60 23.07 -47.61 -35.57
C SER A 60 23.76 -46.42 -36.27
N SER A 61 25.10 -46.28 -36.42
CA SER A 61 26.34 -46.81 -35.77
C SER A 61 27.55 -46.06 -36.42
N THR A 62 28.84 -46.07 -36.03
CA THR A 62 29.67 -46.73 -34.98
C THR A 62 30.94 -45.87 -34.72
N GLY A 63 31.75 -46.12 -33.66
CA GLY A 63 33.16 -45.65 -33.58
C GLY A 63 33.64 -45.19 -32.20
N HIS A 64 34.62 -45.90 -31.61
CA HIS A 64 35.20 -45.61 -30.28
C HIS A 64 36.70 -46.02 -30.24
N PRO A 65 37.47 -45.85 -29.14
CA PRO A 65 38.55 -44.85 -29.07
C PRO A 65 39.95 -45.46 -28.86
N SER A 66 41.01 -44.64 -28.75
CA SER A 66 42.22 -44.97 -27.95
C SER A 66 43.18 -43.78 -27.71
N ARG A 67 44.20 -44.00 -26.87
CA ARG A 67 45.17 -43.02 -26.31
C ARG A 67 46.55 -43.03 -27.03
N PRO A 68 47.45 -42.06 -26.75
CA PRO A 68 48.80 -41.99 -27.35
C PRO A 68 49.89 -42.72 -26.53
N PRO A 69 51.07 -42.98 -27.12
CA PRO A 69 52.32 -43.33 -26.42
C PRO A 69 53.37 -42.18 -26.47
N SER A 70 54.61 -42.47 -26.04
CA SER A 70 55.69 -41.49 -25.74
C SER A 70 57.00 -41.76 -26.50
N PHE A 71 57.97 -40.85 -26.36
CA PHE A 71 59.42 -41.00 -26.63
C PHE A 71 60.00 -42.32 -26.05
N PRO A 72 61.12 -42.91 -26.57
CA PRO A 72 62.44 -42.25 -26.73
C PRO A 72 63.35 -42.74 -27.91
N GLN A 73 64.61 -42.24 -27.95
CA GLN A 73 65.92 -42.88 -28.30
C GLN A 73 66.04 -43.94 -29.46
N ASP A 74 67.14 -44.13 -30.21
CA ASP A 74 68.51 -43.55 -30.24
C ASP A 74 69.32 -43.92 -31.54
N VAL A 75 70.53 -43.37 -31.71
CA VAL A 75 71.78 -44.00 -32.29
C VAL A 75 71.94 -44.39 -33.81
N PHE A 76 72.90 -43.70 -34.46
CA PHE A 76 73.97 -44.11 -35.44
C PHE A 76 73.77 -44.66 -36.89
N PHE A 77 74.58 -44.07 -37.82
CA PHE A 77 75.31 -44.66 -38.99
C PHE A 77 74.47 -45.25 -40.16
N GLN A 78 74.89 -45.35 -41.45
CA GLN A 78 76.12 -45.08 -42.23
C GLN A 78 75.75 -45.05 -43.77
N GLU A 79 76.54 -44.72 -44.82
CA GLU A 79 77.87 -44.10 -45.07
C GLU A 79 77.99 -43.66 -46.58
N LYS A 80 79.03 -42.89 -46.95
CA LYS A 80 79.73 -42.82 -48.28
C LYS A 80 79.00 -42.22 -49.51
N TRP A 81 79.70 -41.68 -50.53
CA TRP A 81 81.14 -41.65 -50.90
C TRP A 81 81.50 -40.38 -51.75
N LEU A 82 82.72 -39.83 -51.57
CA LEU A 82 83.61 -39.13 -52.56
C LEU A 82 83.10 -37.82 -53.26
N LEU A 83 83.90 -36.81 -53.66
CA LEU A 83 85.36 -36.47 -53.61
C LEU A 83 85.51 -35.02 -53.02
N GLY A 84 86.68 -34.48 -52.64
CA GLY A 84 88.03 -35.03 -52.50
C GLY A 84 89.13 -33.95 -52.67
N ASN A 85 89.92 -33.69 -51.61
CA ASN A 85 91.18 -32.90 -51.56
C ASN A 85 91.10 -31.38 -51.82
N GLY A 86 91.98 -30.54 -51.27
CA GLY A 86 93.05 -30.77 -50.29
C GLY A 86 93.72 -29.45 -49.82
N CYS A 87 94.34 -29.45 -48.64
CA CYS A 87 94.97 -28.28 -48.02
C CYS A 87 96.50 -28.49 -47.87
N VAL A 88 97.30 -27.45 -48.13
CA VAL A 88 98.74 -27.42 -47.76
C VAL A 88 99.14 -26.01 -47.29
N VAL A 89 99.79 -25.95 -46.13
CA VAL A 89 100.58 -24.81 -45.65
C VAL A 89 102.05 -25.24 -45.71
N ILE A 90 102.96 -24.36 -46.15
CA ILE A 90 104.42 -24.61 -46.09
C ILE A 90 105.12 -23.43 -45.41
N SER A 91 106.10 -23.74 -44.55
CA SER A 91 107.03 -22.78 -43.95
C SER A 91 108.46 -23.34 -44.00
N SER A 92 109.36 -22.59 -44.63
CA SER A 92 110.82 -22.80 -44.66
C SER A 92 111.46 -21.48 -45.09
N LYS A 93 112.45 -20.84 -44.43
CA LYS A 93 113.68 -21.28 -43.75
C LYS A 93 114.74 -21.94 -44.64
N GLN A 94 115.42 -21.11 -45.44
CA GLN A 94 116.89 -21.02 -45.68
C GLN A 94 117.09 -19.84 -46.66
N ALA A 95 117.99 -18.87 -46.51
CA ALA A 95 119.35 -18.80 -45.96
C ALA A 95 120.43 -19.38 -46.91
N ASP A 96 121.07 -18.48 -47.67
CA ASP A 96 122.48 -18.57 -48.04
C ASP A 96 123.07 -17.17 -48.32
N ALA A 97 124.40 -17.04 -48.33
CA ALA A 97 125.11 -15.79 -48.03
C ALA A 97 125.96 -15.21 -49.19
N PRO A 98 126.33 -13.91 -49.14
CA PRO A 98 127.33 -13.33 -50.06
C PRO A 98 128.76 -13.68 -49.65
N ALA A 99 129.70 -13.64 -50.61
CA ALA A 99 131.13 -13.80 -50.32
C ALA A 99 132.01 -12.88 -51.20
N THR A 100 132.68 -11.92 -50.57
CA THR A 100 133.95 -11.36 -51.06
C THR A 100 135.10 -12.28 -50.60
N SER A 101 136.25 -12.23 -51.27
CA SER A 101 137.47 -12.93 -50.81
C SER A 101 138.73 -12.12 -51.06
N ARG A 102 139.73 -12.27 -50.18
CA ARG A 102 141.04 -11.61 -50.22
C ARG A 102 142.04 -12.40 -49.34
N SER A 103 143.33 -12.44 -49.71
CA SER A 103 144.39 -13.32 -49.14
C SER A 103 144.20 -14.82 -49.47
N SER A 104 145.19 -15.71 -49.56
CA SER A 104 146.68 -15.69 -49.45
C SER A 104 147.26 -16.87 -50.29
N GLY A 105 148.57 -17.10 -50.52
CA GLY A 105 149.80 -16.35 -50.22
C GLY A 105 151.02 -17.28 -50.00
N SER A 106 152.19 -16.99 -50.58
CA SER A 106 153.40 -17.89 -50.63
C SER A 106 153.19 -19.12 -51.57
N VAL A 107 154.18 -19.86 -52.11
CA VAL A 107 155.51 -20.31 -51.62
C VAL A 107 156.52 -20.54 -52.80
N ARG A 108 157.80 -20.12 -52.61
CA ARG A 108 159.14 -20.64 -53.07
C ARG A 108 159.32 -21.40 -54.42
N ASP A 109 160.26 -21.00 -55.30
CA ASP A 109 161.70 -21.44 -55.46
C ASP A 109 161.87 -22.83 -56.13
N PRO A 110 163.06 -23.29 -56.64
CA PRO A 110 164.42 -22.70 -56.73
C PRO A 110 164.93 -22.61 -58.23
N LEU A 111 166.18 -22.31 -58.64
CA LEU A 111 167.53 -22.83 -58.30
C LEU A 111 168.69 -21.90 -58.68
N THR A 112 169.81 -22.02 -57.94
CA THR A 112 171.19 -21.62 -58.29
C THR A 112 172.11 -22.86 -58.19
N PRO A 113 173.28 -22.93 -58.86
CA PRO A 113 174.58 -22.47 -58.30
C PRO A 113 175.52 -21.88 -59.38
N GLY A 114 176.80 -21.50 -59.18
CA GLY A 114 177.73 -21.40 -58.02
C GLY A 114 178.81 -20.32 -58.34
N SER A 115 179.63 -19.79 -57.41
CA SER A 115 180.79 -20.40 -56.72
C SER A 115 181.82 -21.03 -57.68
N VAL A 116 183.14 -20.81 -57.61
CA VAL A 116 184.04 -20.39 -56.50
C VAL A 116 185.20 -19.49 -57.02
N HIS A 117 186.01 -18.91 -56.13
CA HIS A 117 187.30 -18.25 -56.41
C HIS A 117 188.47 -19.02 -55.77
N LEU A 118 189.60 -19.10 -56.46
CA LEU A 118 190.94 -19.52 -55.98
C LEU A 118 192.02 -18.91 -56.91
N ASP A 119 193.28 -18.91 -56.47
CA ASP A 119 194.33 -18.00 -56.98
C ASP A 119 195.54 -18.66 -57.69
N MET A 120 196.30 -17.82 -58.40
CA MET A 120 197.64 -18.04 -59.02
C MET A 120 197.81 -19.11 -60.13
N TYR A 121 198.18 -18.66 -61.34
CA TYR A 121 199.59 -18.53 -61.77
C TYR A 121 199.67 -17.61 -63.01
N LYS A 122 200.89 -17.20 -63.44
CA LYS A 122 201.11 -16.12 -64.43
C LYS A 122 201.68 -16.63 -65.76
N LEU A 123 201.04 -16.30 -66.89
CA LEU A 123 201.55 -16.42 -68.27
C LEU A 123 200.66 -15.57 -69.22
N ASP A 124 201.24 -14.92 -70.23
CA ASP A 124 200.58 -13.93 -71.10
C ASP A 124 200.34 -14.47 -72.54
N LEU A 125 199.11 -14.40 -73.09
CA LEU A 125 198.72 -14.49 -74.53
C LEU A 125 197.18 -14.20 -74.69
N PRO A 126 196.57 -14.11 -75.90
CA PRO A 126 195.82 -12.93 -76.34
C PRO A 126 194.31 -12.87 -75.99
N VAL A 127 193.74 -11.66 -76.15
CA VAL A 127 192.39 -11.23 -75.70
C VAL A 127 191.23 -11.66 -76.62
N ASP A 128 190.07 -11.96 -76.03
CA ASP A 128 188.82 -12.29 -76.72
C ASP A 128 188.01 -11.05 -77.16
N LEU A 129 187.53 -11.05 -78.42
CA LEU A 129 186.63 -10.05 -78.98
C LEU A 129 185.31 -9.92 -78.21
N LYS A 130 184.85 -11.01 -77.57
CA LYS A 130 183.61 -11.01 -76.80
C LYS A 130 183.75 -10.15 -75.54
N GLU A 131 184.88 -10.27 -74.84
CA GLU A 131 185.24 -9.40 -73.72
C GLU A 131 185.36 -7.95 -74.16
N ALA A 132 186.01 -7.67 -75.30
CA ALA A 132 186.10 -6.32 -75.85
C ALA A 132 184.72 -5.67 -76.05
N SER A 133 183.73 -6.41 -76.60
CA SER A 133 182.37 -5.88 -76.79
C SER A 133 181.60 -5.62 -75.48
N VAL A 134 181.87 -6.40 -74.43
CA VAL A 134 181.29 -6.22 -73.10
C VAL A 134 181.99 -5.07 -72.36
N LEU A 135 183.30 -4.96 -72.49
CA LEU A 135 184.11 -3.85 -71.97
C LEU A 135 183.74 -2.53 -72.64
N GLU A 136 183.51 -2.50 -73.96
CA GLU A 136 183.06 -1.29 -74.66
C GLU A 136 181.64 -0.90 -74.23
N ARG A 137 180.71 -1.85 -74.15
CA ARG A 137 179.34 -1.58 -73.66
C ARG A 137 179.35 -1.11 -72.20
N ARG A 138 180.23 -1.66 -71.37
CA ARG A 138 180.45 -1.23 -69.98
C ARG A 138 181.10 0.15 -69.91
N ASN A 139 182.11 0.44 -70.73
CA ASN A 139 182.76 1.75 -70.80
C ASN A 139 181.82 2.83 -71.32
N ASN A 140 180.97 2.54 -72.30
CA ASN A 140 179.97 3.47 -72.82
C ASN A 140 178.87 3.71 -71.76
N ALA A 141 178.37 2.66 -71.10
CA ALA A 141 177.46 2.81 -69.96
C ALA A 141 178.09 3.61 -68.79
N GLU A 142 179.38 3.39 -68.51
CA GLU A 142 180.12 4.12 -67.48
C GLU A 142 180.42 5.57 -67.91
N GLN A 143 180.70 5.86 -69.19
CA GLN A 143 180.79 7.23 -69.72
C GLN A 143 179.45 7.96 -69.62
N GLN A 144 178.35 7.32 -70.03
CA GLN A 144 177.00 7.85 -69.85
C GLN A 144 176.66 8.05 -68.37
N ARG A 145 177.18 7.22 -67.46
CA ARG A 145 177.06 7.39 -66.00
C ARG A 145 177.93 8.53 -65.48
N GLN A 146 179.18 8.65 -65.91
CA GLN A 146 180.10 9.74 -65.60
C GLN A 146 179.53 11.09 -66.04
N ASN A 147 178.96 11.18 -67.24
CA ASN A 147 178.26 12.37 -67.74
C ASN A 147 177.05 12.78 -66.88
N ARG A 148 176.45 11.86 -66.11
CA ARG A 148 175.38 12.13 -65.12
C ARG A 148 175.91 12.41 -63.71
N VAL A 149 177.04 11.83 -63.32
CA VAL A 149 177.63 11.91 -61.96
C VAL A 149 178.54 13.13 -61.77
N PHE A 150 179.36 13.45 -62.78
CA PHE A 150 180.25 14.62 -62.76
C PHE A 150 179.54 15.92 -63.13
N ASN A 151 178.48 15.86 -63.95
CA ASN A 151 177.62 17.01 -64.20
C ASN A 151 176.77 17.30 -62.95
N SER A 152 177.23 18.25 -62.12
CA SER A 152 176.58 18.62 -60.86
C SER A 152 175.12 19.01 -61.02
N LYS A 153 174.74 19.66 -62.14
CA LYS A 153 173.36 20.08 -62.40
C LYS A 153 172.45 18.87 -62.68
N VAL A 154 172.93 17.88 -63.43
CA VAL A 154 172.20 16.62 -63.67
C VAL A 154 172.17 15.73 -62.44
N ARG A 155 173.22 15.75 -61.59
CA ARG A 155 173.23 14.98 -60.33
C ARG A 155 172.27 15.54 -59.27
N ILE A 156 172.01 16.86 -59.27
CA ILE A 156 171.17 17.54 -58.26
C ILE A 156 169.73 17.72 -58.77
N ILE A 157 169.54 18.03 -60.06
CA ILE A 157 168.23 18.33 -60.68
C ILE A 157 168.10 17.66 -62.06
N GLY A 158 168.53 16.41 -62.18
CA GLY A 158 168.34 15.59 -63.38
C GLY A 158 166.91 15.09 -63.48
N VAL A 159 166.10 15.75 -64.31
CA VAL A 159 164.68 15.44 -64.52
C VAL A 159 164.42 15.28 -66.01
N ASP A 160 163.79 14.16 -66.39
CA ASP A 160 163.29 13.94 -67.75
C ASP A 160 161.99 14.72 -67.95
N LYS A 161 162.05 15.80 -68.72
CA LYS A 161 160.89 16.65 -68.98
C LYS A 161 159.89 15.99 -69.95
N GLU A 162 160.36 15.25 -70.95
CA GLU A 162 159.50 14.66 -71.98
C GLU A 162 158.68 13.50 -71.41
N ALA A 163 159.28 12.70 -70.52
CA ALA A 163 158.56 11.70 -69.74
C ALA A 163 157.52 12.32 -68.79
N LEU A 164 157.85 13.44 -68.11
CA LEU A 164 156.91 14.13 -67.23
C LEU A 164 155.77 14.81 -67.99
N ASP A 165 156.03 15.49 -69.10
CA ASP A 165 155.00 16.12 -69.93
C ASP A 165 154.04 15.05 -70.50
N THR A 166 154.56 13.86 -70.84
CA THR A 166 153.75 12.70 -71.23
C THR A 166 152.89 12.19 -70.06
N GLN A 167 153.46 11.98 -68.87
CA GLN A 167 152.70 11.54 -67.68
C GLN A 167 151.62 12.56 -67.26
N VAL A 168 151.89 13.86 -67.42
CA VAL A 168 150.90 14.93 -67.18
C VAL A 168 149.77 14.85 -68.21
N ASN A 169 150.08 14.60 -69.48
CA ASN A 169 149.08 14.42 -70.52
C ASN A 169 148.20 13.18 -70.25
N ASP A 170 148.79 12.03 -69.93
CA ASP A 170 148.06 10.81 -69.55
C ASP A 170 147.16 11.03 -68.32
N CYS A 171 147.67 11.72 -67.30
CA CYS A 171 146.89 12.09 -66.12
C CYS A 171 145.72 13.03 -66.47
N ASN A 172 145.88 13.92 -67.43
CA ASN A 172 144.81 14.81 -67.90
C ASN A 172 143.77 14.05 -68.74
N ILE A 173 144.21 13.13 -69.60
CA ILE A 173 143.34 12.21 -70.36
C ILE A 173 142.52 11.32 -69.40
N LEU A 174 143.14 10.78 -68.35
CA LEU A 174 142.44 10.00 -67.32
C LEU A 174 141.38 10.85 -66.59
N LYS A 175 141.74 12.04 -66.09
CA LYS A 175 140.80 12.98 -65.46
C LYS A 175 139.65 13.37 -66.40
N GLN A 176 139.93 13.56 -67.69
CA GLN A 176 138.91 13.93 -68.66
C GLN A 176 137.95 12.77 -69.00
N ASN A 177 138.46 11.53 -69.09
CA ASN A 177 137.63 10.33 -69.20
C ASN A 177 136.79 10.08 -67.94
N GLU A 178 137.36 10.27 -66.76
CA GLU A 178 136.66 10.19 -65.47
C GLU A 178 135.56 11.25 -65.37
N LYS A 179 135.85 12.51 -65.73
CA LYS A 179 134.87 13.58 -65.83
C LYS A 179 133.76 13.26 -66.83
N GLN A 180 134.07 12.72 -68.01
CA GLN A 180 133.07 12.29 -68.99
C GLN A 180 132.17 11.16 -68.47
N ARG A 181 132.70 10.23 -67.69
CA ARG A 181 131.90 9.19 -67.00
C ARG A 181 131.00 9.80 -65.92
N HIS A 182 131.50 10.72 -65.11
CA HIS A 182 130.65 11.42 -64.14
C HIS A 182 129.56 12.26 -64.84
N GLU A 183 129.87 12.92 -65.96
CA GLU A 183 128.89 13.64 -66.75
C GLU A 183 127.85 12.73 -67.41
N SER A 184 128.21 11.51 -67.84
CA SER A 184 127.23 10.55 -68.40
C SER A 184 126.35 9.93 -67.31
N TYR A 185 126.90 9.57 -66.15
CA TYR A 185 126.11 9.11 -65.00
C TYR A 185 125.21 10.22 -64.45
N ALA A 186 125.65 11.48 -64.40
CA ALA A 186 124.81 12.61 -63.99
C ALA A 186 123.64 12.82 -64.97
N LYS A 187 123.86 12.68 -66.29
CA LYS A 187 122.80 12.74 -67.30
C LYS A 187 121.80 11.58 -67.15
N GLN A 188 122.28 10.37 -66.88
CA GLN A 188 121.43 9.20 -66.60
C GLN A 188 120.62 9.37 -65.31
N MET A 189 121.22 9.95 -64.26
CA MET A 189 120.51 10.25 -63.01
C MET A 189 119.36 11.23 -63.25
N VAL A 190 119.62 12.36 -63.93
CA VAL A 190 118.58 13.34 -64.31
C VAL A 190 117.48 12.72 -65.18
N GLN A 191 117.81 11.81 -66.10
CA GLN A 191 116.81 11.06 -66.88
C GLN A 191 115.98 10.11 -66.02
N ASN A 192 116.59 9.40 -65.08
CA ASN A 192 115.90 8.50 -64.16
C ASN A 192 114.99 9.27 -63.19
N ASP A 193 115.44 10.42 -62.68
CA ASP A 193 114.65 11.31 -61.82
C ASP A 193 113.42 11.85 -62.57
N GLN A 194 113.58 12.25 -63.85
CA GLN A 194 112.46 12.65 -64.71
C GLN A 194 111.46 11.51 -64.93
N ILE A 195 111.94 10.29 -65.16
CA ILE A 195 111.09 9.09 -65.30
C ILE A 195 110.35 8.78 -63.98
N ALA A 196 111.03 8.91 -62.84
CA ALA A 196 110.43 8.69 -61.53
C ALA A 196 109.31 9.70 -61.23
N CYS A 197 109.53 10.99 -61.51
CA CYS A 197 108.49 12.01 -61.37
C CYS A 197 107.26 11.72 -62.25
N LEU A 198 107.46 11.36 -63.53
CA LEU A 198 106.35 11.04 -64.44
C LEU A 198 105.56 9.78 -64.03
N LEU A 199 106.22 8.81 -63.39
CA LEU A 199 105.56 7.62 -62.85
C LEU A 199 104.78 7.92 -61.56
N ASP A 200 105.32 8.75 -60.68
CA ASP A 200 104.65 9.23 -59.46
C ASP A 200 103.45 10.14 -59.79
N GLU A 201 103.57 11.02 -60.79
CA GLU A 201 102.45 11.80 -61.34
C GLU A 201 101.33 10.89 -61.87
N ARG A 202 101.65 9.91 -62.71
CA ARG A 202 100.65 8.92 -63.19
C ARG A 202 100.04 8.14 -62.04
N GLN A 203 100.82 7.68 -61.07
CA GLN A 203 100.31 6.94 -59.92
C GLN A 203 99.35 7.81 -59.08
N LYS A 204 99.62 9.11 -58.95
CA LYS A 204 98.70 10.08 -58.32
C LYS A 204 97.42 10.25 -59.14
N GLU A 205 97.50 10.35 -60.46
CA GLU A 205 96.33 10.39 -61.35
C GLU A 205 95.47 9.14 -61.22
N ASP A 206 96.07 7.94 -61.30
CA ASP A 206 95.38 6.65 -61.13
C ASP A 206 94.69 6.56 -59.75
N VAL A 207 95.37 6.97 -58.67
CA VAL A 207 94.80 7.02 -57.31
C VAL A 207 93.68 8.04 -57.19
N MET A 208 93.77 9.21 -57.84
CA MET A 208 92.69 10.20 -57.89
C MET A 208 91.48 9.66 -58.67
N HIS A 209 91.69 9.04 -59.83
CA HIS A 209 90.64 8.42 -60.64
C HIS A 209 89.94 7.27 -59.89
N PHE A 210 90.69 6.41 -59.20
CA PHE A 210 90.14 5.32 -58.40
C PHE A 210 89.34 5.83 -57.18
N ASN A 211 89.88 6.80 -56.43
CA ASN A 211 89.16 7.41 -55.31
C ASN A 211 87.90 8.17 -55.78
N LYS A 212 87.95 8.82 -56.95
CA LYS A 212 86.77 9.41 -57.58
C LYS A 212 85.75 8.34 -57.93
N ALA A 213 86.13 7.26 -58.62
CA ALA A 213 85.21 6.17 -58.99
C ALA A 213 84.54 5.52 -57.76
N ILE A 214 85.29 5.34 -56.65
CA ILE A 214 84.72 4.88 -55.37
C ILE A 214 83.73 5.90 -54.79
N SER A 215 84.03 7.20 -54.89
CA SER A 215 83.16 8.27 -54.38
C SER A 215 81.88 8.39 -55.22
N ASP A 216 81.99 8.33 -56.54
CA ASP A 216 80.88 8.32 -57.49
C ASP A 216 80.01 7.07 -57.27
N PHE A 217 80.62 5.88 -57.06
CA PHE A 217 79.87 4.66 -56.75
C PHE A 217 79.11 4.76 -55.42
N ARG A 218 79.74 5.32 -54.36
CA ARG A 218 79.06 5.59 -53.08
C ARG A 218 77.90 6.56 -53.24
N ASN A 219 78.11 7.66 -53.96
CA ASN A 219 77.10 8.69 -54.20
C ASN A 219 75.94 8.21 -55.08
N CYS A 220 76.18 7.26 -55.99
CA CYS A 220 75.15 6.72 -56.88
C CYS A 220 74.37 5.53 -56.28
N PHE A 221 75.05 4.63 -55.54
CA PHE A 221 74.51 3.32 -55.15
C PHE A 221 74.57 3.00 -53.64
N GLN A 222 75.11 3.90 -52.81
CA GLN A 222 75.17 3.73 -51.34
C GLN A 222 74.56 4.92 -50.59
N LYS A 223 73.57 5.58 -51.21
CA LYS A 223 72.81 6.68 -50.59
C LYS A 223 72.09 6.20 -49.32
N ARG A 224 71.61 7.15 -48.49
CA ARG A 224 70.79 6.82 -47.33
C ARG A 224 69.37 6.44 -47.77
N GLU A 225 68.90 7.09 -48.82
CA GLU A 225 67.54 7.06 -49.37
C GLU A 225 67.25 5.74 -50.09
N ASP A 226 68.27 5.14 -50.72
CA ASP A 226 68.18 3.88 -51.48
C ASP A 226 68.21 2.62 -50.57
N ARG A 227 68.17 2.78 -49.24
CA ARG A 227 68.21 1.67 -48.28
C ARG A 227 66.85 1.03 -48.09
N ARG A 228 66.83 -0.29 -47.88
CA ARG A 228 65.60 -1.07 -47.67
C ARG A 228 64.78 -0.58 -46.47
N GLU A 229 65.45 -0.09 -45.45
CA GLU A 229 64.90 0.40 -44.19
C GLU A 229 64.78 1.93 -44.11
N PHE A 230 64.97 2.67 -45.22
CA PHE A 230 64.93 4.13 -45.20
C PHE A 230 63.55 4.68 -44.81
N ASP A 231 62.47 3.97 -45.16
CA ASP A 231 61.09 4.27 -44.76
C ASP A 231 60.92 4.41 -43.24
N LEU A 232 61.61 3.56 -42.46
CA LEU A 232 61.61 3.60 -41.00
C LEU A 232 62.46 4.74 -40.40
N TYR A 233 63.34 5.35 -41.19
CA TYR A 233 64.29 6.39 -40.76
C TYR A 233 64.17 7.70 -41.55
N ASP A 234 63.09 7.88 -42.32
CA ASP A 234 62.82 9.10 -43.08
C ASP A 234 62.33 10.22 -42.14
N PRO A 235 63.06 11.36 -42.02
CA PRO A 235 62.61 12.49 -41.21
C PRO A 235 61.24 13.07 -41.61
N GLN A 236 60.74 12.74 -42.80
CA GLN A 236 59.44 13.17 -43.33
C GLN A 236 58.36 12.09 -43.28
N ALA A 237 58.60 10.90 -42.70
CA ALA A 237 57.61 9.80 -42.66
C ALA A 237 56.23 10.29 -42.15
N LEU A 238 56.21 10.96 -40.99
CA LEU A 238 55.00 11.55 -40.37
C LEU A 238 54.29 12.63 -41.21
N GLN A 239 54.91 13.14 -42.29
CA GLN A 239 54.29 14.08 -43.24
C GLN A 239 53.77 13.38 -44.51
N LYS A 240 54.25 12.15 -44.78
CA LYS A 240 53.87 11.31 -45.92
C LYS A 240 52.76 10.32 -45.55
N ASP A 241 52.70 9.91 -44.28
CA ASP A 241 51.66 9.06 -43.71
C ASP A 241 50.28 9.71 -43.78
N LEU A 242 49.27 8.93 -44.17
CA LEU A 242 47.88 9.36 -44.14
C LEU A 242 47.29 9.17 -42.73
N PRO A 243 46.40 10.06 -42.26
CA PRO A 243 45.64 9.86 -41.03
C PRO A 243 44.94 8.49 -40.97
N ALA A 244 44.88 7.91 -39.78
CA ALA A 244 44.33 6.56 -39.56
C ALA A 244 42.84 6.42 -39.95
N ARG A 245 42.10 7.52 -39.88
CA ARG A 245 40.71 7.67 -40.37
C ARG A 245 40.59 9.02 -41.07
N THR A 246 40.30 9.04 -42.36
CA THR A 246 40.15 10.28 -43.14
C THR A 246 38.70 10.76 -43.21
N SER A 247 37.73 9.87 -43.02
CA SER A 247 36.30 10.20 -42.87
C SER A 247 35.55 9.04 -42.21
N ASP A 248 34.30 9.27 -41.78
CA ASP A 248 33.46 8.25 -41.13
C ASP A 248 33.06 7.11 -42.06
N LYS A 249 33.24 7.29 -43.37
CA LYS A 249 32.99 6.32 -44.43
C LYS A 249 34.27 5.84 -45.12
N ASP A 250 35.43 6.08 -44.51
CA ASP A 250 36.73 5.60 -45.01
C ASP A 250 36.73 4.05 -45.11
N PRO A 251 36.91 3.46 -46.30
CA PRO A 251 36.85 2.01 -46.49
C PRO A 251 38.02 1.27 -45.84
N ARG A 252 39.10 1.97 -45.46
CA ARG A 252 40.23 1.39 -44.70
C ARG A 252 39.83 1.08 -43.25
N CYS A 253 38.83 1.78 -42.70
CA CYS A 253 38.36 1.64 -41.32
C CYS A 253 37.47 0.39 -41.15
N THR A 254 38.10 -0.79 -41.27
CA THR A 254 37.49 -2.10 -40.98
C THR A 254 37.33 -2.33 -39.47
N VAL A 255 36.49 -3.29 -39.09
CA VAL A 255 36.15 -3.58 -37.68
C VAL A 255 37.38 -3.94 -36.84
N SER A 256 38.36 -4.65 -37.41
CA SER A 256 39.60 -5.04 -36.73
C SER A 256 40.58 -3.88 -36.51
N GLY A 257 40.44 -2.76 -37.24
CA GLY A 257 41.31 -1.59 -37.08
C GLY A 257 40.94 -0.68 -35.90
N VAL A 258 39.76 -0.87 -35.30
CA VAL A 258 39.22 -0.13 -34.13
C VAL A 258 39.09 1.41 -34.32
N GLN A 259 39.43 1.95 -35.49
CA GLN A 259 39.36 3.39 -35.80
C GLN A 259 37.93 3.96 -35.91
N ARG A 260 36.91 3.10 -35.95
CA ARG A 260 35.50 3.47 -36.02
C ARG A 260 34.68 2.47 -35.20
N LEU A 261 33.93 2.97 -34.23
CA LEU A 261 33.13 2.18 -33.30
C LEU A 261 31.64 2.40 -33.57
N LEU A 262 30.83 1.34 -33.58
CA LEU A 262 29.38 1.46 -33.85
C LEU A 262 28.59 2.15 -32.71
N GLY A 263 29.21 2.35 -31.54
CA GLY A 263 28.67 3.17 -30.46
C GLY A 263 29.01 4.67 -30.57
N GLU A 264 29.80 5.07 -31.56
CA GLU A 264 30.11 6.49 -31.84
C GLU A 264 28.94 7.13 -32.60
N ASP A 265 28.05 7.79 -31.86
CA ASP A 265 26.84 8.39 -32.40
C ASP A 265 27.04 9.85 -32.85
N LEU A 266 27.50 10.01 -34.09
CA LEU A 266 27.70 11.32 -34.71
C LEU A 266 26.38 12.12 -34.87
N ASN A 267 25.23 11.43 -34.90
CA ASN A 267 23.91 12.01 -35.11
C ASN A 267 23.16 12.34 -33.80
N GLN A 268 23.86 12.32 -32.65
CA GLN A 268 23.27 12.52 -31.32
C GLN A 268 22.40 13.79 -31.24
N LYS A 269 22.88 14.91 -31.81
CA LYS A 269 22.20 16.20 -31.79
C LYS A 269 20.89 16.18 -32.58
N ASP A 270 20.88 15.54 -33.74
CA ASP A 270 19.68 15.45 -34.59
C ASP A 270 18.64 14.51 -33.97
N ARG A 271 19.06 13.41 -33.35
CA ARG A 271 18.15 12.56 -32.56
C ARG A 271 17.57 13.32 -31.37
N GLN A 272 18.40 14.06 -30.62
CA GLN A 272 17.93 14.88 -29.49
C GLN A 272 16.93 15.96 -29.95
N LYS A 273 17.18 16.62 -31.08
CA LYS A 273 16.25 17.59 -31.67
C LYS A 273 14.91 16.94 -32.05
N LEU A 274 14.94 15.80 -32.74
CA LEU A 274 13.73 15.06 -33.11
C LEU A 274 12.94 14.59 -31.88
N GLN A 275 13.64 14.14 -30.82
CA GLN A 275 13.02 13.77 -29.54
C GLN A 275 12.38 14.98 -28.85
N GLN A 276 13.04 16.14 -28.83
CA GLN A 276 12.48 17.39 -28.29
C GLN A 276 11.26 17.85 -29.07
N GLU A 277 11.27 17.74 -30.41
CA GLU A 277 10.12 18.05 -31.27
C GLU A 277 8.94 17.10 -30.99
N GLN A 278 9.18 15.80 -30.86
CA GLN A 278 8.15 14.81 -30.47
C GLN A 278 7.57 15.09 -29.07
N HIS A 279 8.42 15.30 -28.06
CA HIS A 279 7.96 15.63 -26.70
C HIS A 279 7.17 16.94 -26.67
N ARG A 280 7.56 17.96 -27.46
CA ARG A 280 6.83 19.22 -27.57
C ARG A 280 5.45 19.03 -28.19
N GLU A 281 5.33 18.31 -29.29
CA GLU A 281 4.02 18.07 -29.94
C GLU A 281 3.10 17.20 -29.07
N TRP A 282 3.61 16.17 -28.40
CA TRP A 282 2.83 15.40 -27.42
C TRP A 282 2.36 16.27 -26.24
N SER A 283 3.22 17.15 -25.72
CA SER A 283 2.84 18.08 -24.64
C SER A 283 1.74 19.05 -25.08
N LEU A 284 1.86 19.61 -26.28
CA LEU A 284 0.85 20.49 -26.87
C LEU A 284 -0.45 19.76 -27.20
N GLN A 285 -0.40 18.47 -27.55
CA GLN A 285 -1.60 17.64 -27.71
C GLN A 285 -2.30 17.40 -26.37
N GLN A 286 -1.56 16.94 -25.35
CA GLN A 286 -2.12 16.72 -24.01
C GLN A 286 -2.71 18.00 -23.40
N GLN A 287 -2.08 19.16 -23.59
CA GLN A 287 -2.62 20.45 -23.17
C GLN A 287 -3.97 20.75 -23.85
N ARG A 288 -4.06 20.63 -25.18
CA ARG A 288 -5.32 20.85 -25.93
C ARG A 288 -6.42 19.86 -25.53
N GLU A 289 -6.08 18.59 -25.33
CA GLU A 289 -7.04 17.55 -24.90
C GLU A 289 -7.55 17.82 -23.47
N LEU A 290 -6.68 18.26 -22.56
CA LEU A 290 -7.02 18.60 -21.18
C LEU A 290 -7.79 19.92 -21.07
N GLU A 291 -7.48 20.92 -21.89
CA GLU A 291 -8.27 22.15 -22.03
C GLU A 291 -9.66 21.86 -22.58
N LYS A 292 -9.77 21.04 -23.63
CA LYS A 292 -11.04 20.60 -24.17
C LYS A 292 -11.85 19.84 -23.13
N ALA A 293 -11.27 18.84 -22.46
CA ALA A 293 -11.95 18.08 -21.41
C ALA A 293 -12.42 18.95 -20.23
N LYS A 294 -11.67 20.01 -19.89
CA LYS A 294 -12.11 21.03 -18.91
C LYS A 294 -13.28 21.88 -19.41
N ALA A 295 -13.29 22.24 -20.70
CA ALA A 295 -14.40 22.99 -21.31
C ALA A 295 -15.68 22.13 -21.43
N ASP A 296 -15.53 20.90 -21.94
CA ASP A 296 -16.60 19.90 -22.04
C ASP A 296 -17.20 19.63 -20.64
N LYS A 297 -16.36 19.45 -19.61
CA LYS A 297 -16.83 19.32 -18.22
C LYS A 297 -17.58 20.56 -17.74
N LYS A 298 -17.02 21.76 -17.90
CA LYS A 298 -17.71 23.01 -17.47
C LYS A 298 -19.08 23.16 -18.12
N CYS A 299 -19.20 22.84 -19.41
CA CYS A 299 -20.46 22.86 -20.13
C CYS A 299 -21.48 21.87 -19.55
N ALA A 300 -21.04 20.66 -19.18
CA ALA A 300 -21.87 19.66 -18.50
C ALA A 300 -22.27 20.07 -17.07
N ASP A 301 -21.32 20.58 -16.27
CA ASP A 301 -21.55 21.09 -14.91
C ASP A 301 -22.56 22.26 -14.94
N GLU A 302 -22.40 23.22 -15.87
CA GLU A 302 -23.34 24.32 -16.08
C GLU A 302 -24.74 23.88 -16.54
N LEU A 303 -24.82 22.86 -17.41
CA LEU A 303 -26.10 22.31 -17.86
C LEU A 303 -26.81 21.60 -16.69
N TYR A 304 -26.07 20.86 -15.88
CA TYR A 304 -26.58 20.21 -14.67
C TYR A 304 -27.16 21.24 -13.70
N ASP A 305 -26.41 22.31 -13.37
CA ASP A 305 -26.89 23.37 -12.48
C ASP A 305 -28.14 24.07 -13.01
N LYS A 306 -28.24 24.33 -14.32
CA LYS A 306 -29.46 24.86 -14.95
C LYS A 306 -30.65 23.91 -14.75
N THR A 307 -30.49 22.62 -15.06
CA THR A 307 -31.58 21.63 -14.84
C THR A 307 -31.95 21.46 -13.36
N ARG A 308 -30.99 21.59 -12.43
CA ARG A 308 -31.27 21.55 -11.00
C ARG A 308 -32.11 22.74 -10.56
N ILE A 309 -31.75 23.95 -11.00
CA ILE A 309 -32.50 25.19 -10.71
C ILE A 309 -33.93 25.12 -11.30
N GLU A 310 -34.10 24.60 -12.51
CA GLU A 310 -35.41 24.38 -13.13
C GLU A 310 -36.27 23.37 -12.33
N LEU A 311 -35.67 22.29 -11.81
CA LEU A 311 -36.36 21.33 -10.95
C LEU A 311 -36.73 21.93 -9.58
N ASP A 312 -35.82 22.68 -8.94
CA ASP A 312 -36.06 23.39 -7.68
C ASP A 312 -37.22 24.40 -7.83
N GLN A 313 -37.22 25.19 -8.92
CA GLN A 313 -38.32 26.10 -9.26
C GLN A 313 -39.65 25.37 -9.46
N ARG A 314 -39.64 24.26 -10.21
CA ARG A 314 -40.85 23.45 -10.45
C ARG A 314 -41.39 22.82 -9.16
N ALA A 315 -40.51 22.41 -8.25
CA ALA A 315 -40.89 21.89 -6.93
C ALA A 315 -41.55 22.98 -6.07
N MET A 316 -40.98 24.19 -6.03
CA MET A 316 -41.58 25.32 -5.31
C MET A 316 -42.96 25.71 -5.87
N GLU A 317 -43.13 25.72 -7.19
CA GLU A 317 -44.44 26.00 -7.79
C GLU A 317 -45.46 24.89 -7.49
N LEU A 318 -45.08 23.62 -7.59
CA LEU A 318 -45.95 22.49 -7.21
C LEU A 318 -46.35 22.57 -5.73
N GLN A 319 -45.43 22.91 -4.82
CA GLN A 319 -45.76 23.13 -3.40
C GLN A 319 -46.74 24.29 -3.23
N ARG A 320 -46.55 25.43 -3.93
CA ARG A 320 -47.48 26.57 -3.87
C ARG A 320 -48.89 26.15 -4.28
N MET A 321 -49.04 25.42 -5.40
CA MET A 321 -50.34 24.92 -5.86
C MET A 321 -50.95 23.90 -4.89
N GLU A 322 -50.13 23.05 -4.25
CA GLU A 322 -50.60 22.10 -3.23
C GLU A 322 -51.07 22.82 -1.95
N GLU A 323 -50.39 23.88 -1.53
CA GLU A 323 -50.82 24.72 -0.41
C GLU A 323 -52.10 25.51 -0.73
N GLU A 324 -52.21 26.10 -1.92
CA GLU A 324 -53.42 26.79 -2.38
C GLU A 324 -54.64 25.86 -2.43
N THR A 325 -54.48 24.64 -2.97
CA THR A 325 -55.55 23.64 -3.01
C THR A 325 -55.88 23.09 -1.62
N LYS A 326 -54.91 22.86 -0.73
CA LYS A 326 -55.15 22.53 0.69
C LYS A 326 -55.95 23.63 1.39
N ARG A 327 -55.59 24.91 1.21
CA ARG A 327 -56.33 26.05 1.77
C ARG A 327 -57.77 26.10 1.25
N LEU A 328 -57.98 25.89 -0.05
CA LEU A 328 -59.31 25.83 -0.66
C LEU A 328 -60.17 24.70 -0.06
N VAL A 329 -59.62 23.48 0.06
CA VAL A 329 -60.30 22.33 0.66
C VAL A 329 -60.63 22.58 2.14
N CYS A 330 -59.75 23.22 2.90
CA CYS A 330 -60.04 23.61 4.28
C CYS A 330 -61.15 24.66 4.37
N MET A 331 -61.22 25.63 3.44
CA MET A 331 -62.31 26.61 3.38
C MET A 331 -63.65 25.96 3.04
N THR A 332 -63.73 25.16 1.98
CA THR A 332 -65.00 24.50 1.59
C THR A 332 -65.48 23.51 2.65
N THR A 333 -64.57 22.78 3.30
CA THR A 333 -64.90 21.90 4.44
C THR A 333 -65.41 22.70 5.64
N LYS A 334 -64.82 23.85 5.95
CA LYS A 334 -65.32 24.76 7.00
C LYS A 334 -66.71 25.28 6.68
N GLU A 335 -66.94 25.74 5.44
CA GLU A 335 -68.23 26.27 4.97
C GLU A 335 -69.32 25.19 5.02
N PHE A 336 -69.02 23.97 4.57
CA PHE A 336 -69.91 22.81 4.69
C PHE A 336 -70.24 22.49 6.16
N ASN A 337 -69.24 22.42 7.04
CA ASN A 337 -69.45 22.15 8.47
C ASN A 337 -70.26 23.26 9.15
N MET A 338 -70.09 24.53 8.75
CA MET A 338 -70.91 25.66 9.24
C MET A 338 -72.36 25.56 8.75
N ALA A 339 -72.59 25.20 7.49
CA ALA A 339 -73.93 24.96 6.95
C ALA A 339 -74.63 23.79 7.67
N GLN A 340 -73.92 22.68 7.87
CA GLN A 340 -74.44 21.51 8.59
C GLN A 340 -74.72 21.81 10.08
N ALA A 341 -73.89 22.64 10.73
CA ALA A 341 -74.14 23.09 12.10
C ALA A 341 -75.37 23.99 12.21
N MET A 342 -75.57 24.92 11.26
CA MET A 342 -76.79 25.74 11.18
C MET A 342 -78.03 24.86 10.95
N GLU A 343 -77.99 23.94 9.98
CA GLU A 343 -79.08 22.99 9.71
C GLU A 343 -79.41 22.15 10.95
N SER A 344 -78.40 21.61 11.65
CA SER A 344 -78.60 20.86 12.89
C SER A 344 -79.19 21.72 14.01
N SER A 345 -78.88 23.01 14.08
CA SER A 345 -79.41 23.93 15.08
C SER A 345 -80.89 24.26 14.83
N GLU A 346 -81.29 24.51 13.58
CA GLU A 346 -82.70 24.74 13.23
C GLU A 346 -83.53 23.45 13.33
N ARG A 347 -82.99 22.28 12.95
CA ARG A 347 -83.62 20.98 13.21
C ARG A 347 -83.94 20.79 14.70
N LYS A 348 -82.96 21.04 15.59
CA LYS A 348 -83.13 20.96 17.05
C LYS A 348 -84.10 22.01 17.60
N ARG A 349 -84.18 23.18 16.98
CA ARG A 349 -85.14 24.23 17.35
C ARG A 349 -86.57 23.80 17.01
N ILE A 350 -86.79 23.24 15.81
CA ILE A 350 -88.09 22.70 15.37
C ILE A 350 -88.48 21.51 16.25
N GLU A 351 -87.56 20.57 16.49
CA GLU A 351 -87.76 19.42 17.38
C GLU A 351 -88.09 19.87 18.82
N LYS A 352 -87.42 20.90 19.35
CA LYS A 352 -87.74 21.47 20.66
C LYS A 352 -89.14 22.12 20.68
N GLN A 353 -89.49 22.87 19.64
CA GLN A 353 -90.81 23.48 19.52
C GLN A 353 -91.91 22.41 19.42
N GLN A 354 -91.69 21.35 18.65
CA GLN A 354 -92.62 20.21 18.57
C GLN A 354 -92.80 19.52 19.92
N ASN A 355 -91.72 19.25 20.66
CA ASN A 355 -91.83 18.71 22.02
C ASN A 355 -92.55 19.65 23.01
N GLU A 356 -92.43 20.98 22.82
CA GLU A 356 -93.16 21.98 23.63
C GLU A 356 -94.65 22.06 23.25
N GLU A 357 -94.99 21.92 21.97
CA GLU A 357 -96.36 21.84 21.46
C GLU A 357 -97.04 20.52 21.87
N ASP A 358 -96.39 19.37 21.66
CA ASP A 358 -96.88 18.05 22.07
C ASP A 358 -97.04 17.96 23.60
N GLY A 359 -96.09 18.50 24.38
CA GLY A 359 -96.18 18.56 25.83
C GLY A 359 -97.32 19.46 26.33
N ALA A 360 -97.58 20.58 25.65
CA ALA A 360 -98.74 21.43 25.95
C ALA A 360 -100.07 20.73 25.62
N VAL A 361 -100.11 19.95 24.53
CA VAL A 361 -101.25 19.11 24.16
C VAL A 361 -101.46 17.98 25.17
N GLU A 362 -100.40 17.30 25.63
CA GLU A 362 -100.48 16.28 26.69
C GLU A 362 -101.05 16.88 27.98
N ILE A 363 -100.50 18.01 28.45
CA ILE A 363 -100.99 18.71 29.66
C ILE A 363 -102.45 19.12 29.50
N SER A 364 -102.86 19.67 28.35
CA SER A 364 -104.26 20.03 28.08
C SER A 364 -105.18 18.80 28.11
N ASN A 365 -104.77 17.70 27.49
CA ASN A 365 -105.53 16.44 27.44
C ASN A 365 -105.62 15.76 28.83
N LEU A 366 -104.61 15.91 29.68
CA LEU A 366 -104.64 15.42 31.06
C LEU A 366 -105.52 16.29 31.96
N LEU A 367 -105.47 17.62 31.83
CA LEU A 367 -106.27 18.56 32.62
C LEU A 367 -107.77 18.52 32.26
N GLN A 368 -108.09 18.41 30.97
CA GLN A 368 -109.45 18.10 30.51
C GLN A 368 -109.80 16.62 30.72
N GLY A 369 -108.80 15.81 31.07
CA GLY A 369 -108.88 14.38 31.25
C GLY A 369 -109.80 14.01 32.41
N ASP A 370 -110.67 13.05 32.11
CA ASP A 370 -111.73 12.48 32.94
C ASP A 370 -111.24 11.90 34.30
N LEU A 371 -109.92 11.80 34.49
CA LEU A 371 -109.26 11.41 35.74
C LEU A 371 -108.94 12.63 36.65
N LEU A 372 -108.37 13.72 36.10
CA LEU A 372 -107.95 14.89 36.89
C LEU A 372 -109.10 15.89 37.13
N SER A 373 -110.09 15.91 36.24
CA SER A 373 -111.34 16.66 36.43
C SER A 373 -112.29 16.02 37.47
N GLU A 374 -111.94 14.81 37.94
CA GLU A 374 -112.75 13.94 38.80
C GLU A 374 -114.22 13.76 38.36
N ASN A 375 -114.53 13.95 37.07
CA ASN A 375 -115.88 13.97 36.50
C ASN A 375 -116.85 12.94 37.14
N PRO A 376 -117.98 13.37 37.75
CA PRO A 376 -118.95 12.47 38.38
C PRO A 376 -119.74 11.64 37.36
N GLU A 377 -119.83 12.06 36.09
CA GLU A 377 -120.52 11.30 35.04
C GLU A 377 -119.88 9.93 34.78
N GLN A 378 -118.60 9.74 35.14
CA GLN A 378 -117.95 8.42 35.15
C GLN A 378 -118.68 7.36 35.98
N ALA A 379 -119.43 7.77 37.00
CA ALA A 379 -120.20 6.85 37.81
C ALA A 379 -121.46 6.36 37.10
N ALA A 380 -121.94 7.02 36.04
CA ALA A 380 -123.19 6.66 35.36
C ALA A 380 -123.08 5.31 34.63
N SER A 381 -123.95 4.36 34.94
CA SER A 381 -123.97 3.08 34.25
C SER A 381 -124.69 3.18 32.90
N ALA A 382 -124.07 2.65 31.84
CA ALA A 382 -124.72 2.46 30.53
C ALA A 382 -126.00 1.59 30.60
N PHE A 383 -126.21 0.84 31.69
CA PHE A 383 -127.43 0.07 31.94
C PHE A 383 -128.58 0.87 32.59
N GLY A 384 -128.40 2.18 32.83
CA GLY A 384 -129.49 3.13 33.10
C GLY A 384 -129.22 4.10 34.26
N PRO A 385 -129.90 5.26 34.31
CA PRO A 385 -129.55 6.38 35.20
C PRO A 385 -129.63 6.09 36.71
N HIS A 386 -130.34 5.03 37.11
CA HIS A 386 -130.50 4.61 38.50
C HIS A 386 -129.39 3.64 38.98
N ARG A 387 -128.40 3.32 38.13
CA ARG A 387 -127.27 2.45 38.46
C ARG A 387 -125.97 3.22 38.39
N VAL A 388 -125.18 3.12 39.45
CA VAL A 388 -123.79 3.58 39.47
C VAL A 388 -122.83 2.42 39.19
N VAL A 389 -121.69 2.73 38.56
CA VAL A 389 -120.54 1.83 38.42
C VAL A 389 -119.76 1.84 39.75
N PRO A 390 -119.68 0.73 40.50
CA PRO A 390 -119.14 0.75 41.87
C PRO A 390 -117.71 1.31 41.96
N ASP A 391 -116.83 0.86 41.06
CA ASP A 391 -115.40 1.22 41.05
C ASP A 391 -115.13 2.69 40.70
N ARG A 392 -116.16 3.42 40.23
CA ARG A 392 -116.09 4.83 39.80
C ARG A 392 -117.00 5.75 40.61
N TRP A 393 -117.62 5.25 41.67
CA TRP A 393 -118.58 6.00 42.47
C TRP A 393 -117.89 6.98 43.44
N LYS A 394 -118.09 8.29 43.23
CA LYS A 394 -117.43 9.39 43.96
C LYS A 394 -118.37 10.08 44.97
N GLY A 395 -119.30 9.33 45.56
CA GLY A 395 -120.29 9.84 46.52
C GLY A 395 -121.64 10.25 45.90
N MET A 396 -122.46 10.95 46.69
CA MET A 396 -123.81 11.39 46.28
C MET A 396 -123.75 12.77 45.63
N ASN A 397 -124.65 13.05 44.67
CA ASN A 397 -124.78 14.38 44.08
C ASN A 397 -125.26 15.41 45.12
N GLU A 398 -124.94 16.69 44.94
CA GLU A 398 -125.38 17.75 45.85
C GLU A 398 -126.90 17.77 46.04
N GLU A 399 -127.66 17.57 44.95
CA GLU A 399 -129.13 17.48 44.96
C GLU A 399 -129.65 16.36 45.89
N GLN A 400 -129.00 15.18 45.85
CA GLN A 400 -129.34 14.04 46.70
C GLN A 400 -129.03 14.32 48.18
N LEU A 401 -127.90 15.00 48.44
CA LEU A 401 -127.55 15.44 49.78
C LEU A 401 -128.52 16.52 50.29
N MET A 402 -129.01 17.43 49.44
CA MET A 402 -130.05 18.39 49.79
C MET A 402 -131.38 17.71 50.11
N GLU A 403 -131.79 16.70 49.34
CA GLU A 403 -133.00 15.92 49.61
C GLU A 403 -132.91 15.19 50.96
N ILE A 404 -131.81 14.49 51.24
CA ILE A 404 -131.59 13.82 52.53
C ILE A 404 -131.64 14.82 53.70
N ASN A 405 -131.00 15.99 53.56
CA ASN A 405 -131.05 17.06 54.55
C ASN A 405 -132.47 17.63 54.75
N PHE A 406 -133.32 17.63 53.72
CA PHE A 406 -134.73 18.00 53.84
C PHE A 406 -135.53 16.92 54.57
N THR A 407 -135.35 15.63 54.25
CA THR A 407 -136.02 14.52 54.94
C THR A 407 -135.69 14.48 56.43
N GLN A 408 -134.41 14.67 56.79
CA GLN A 408 -133.99 14.71 58.20
C GLN A 408 -134.67 15.84 58.99
N LYS A 409 -134.84 17.03 58.40
CA LYS A 409 -135.57 18.14 59.03
C LYS A 409 -137.03 17.80 59.30
N GLN A 410 -137.70 17.10 58.38
CA GLN A 410 -139.08 16.62 58.61
C GLN A 410 -139.17 15.61 59.76
N GLN A 411 -138.22 14.66 59.84
CA GLN A 411 -138.17 13.67 60.92
C GLN A 411 -137.98 14.31 62.31
N VAL A 412 -137.20 15.39 62.41
CA VAL A 412 -137.03 16.15 63.67
C VAL A 412 -138.36 16.81 64.09
N LEU A 413 -139.10 17.41 63.15
CA LEU A 413 -140.40 18.04 63.43
C LEU A 413 -141.46 17.01 63.87
N GLU A 414 -141.55 15.86 63.20
CA GLU A 414 -142.48 14.80 63.59
C GLU A 414 -142.13 14.20 64.96
N LYS A 415 -140.84 14.03 65.27
CA LYS A 415 -140.40 13.56 66.59
C LYS A 415 -140.79 14.53 67.71
N MET A 416 -140.74 15.85 67.47
CA MET A 416 -141.25 16.84 68.43
C MET A 416 -142.77 16.71 68.65
N ARG A 417 -143.55 16.48 67.58
CA ARG A 417 -145.01 16.28 67.70
C ARG A 417 -145.35 15.10 68.60
N LEU A 418 -144.70 13.95 68.39
CA LEU A 418 -144.93 12.72 69.16
C LEU A 418 -144.58 12.88 70.65
N GLN A 419 -143.54 13.66 70.99
CA GLN A 419 -143.19 13.95 72.40
C GLN A 419 -144.21 14.84 73.11
N GLU A 420 -144.93 15.70 72.38
CA GLU A 420 -146.04 16.49 72.94
C GLU A 420 -147.27 15.60 73.21
N GLU A 421 -147.63 14.75 72.25
CA GLU A 421 -148.71 13.75 72.36
C GLU A 421 -148.47 12.75 73.51
N GLU A 422 -147.23 12.41 73.81
CA GLU A 422 -146.85 11.53 74.93
C GLU A 422 -146.95 12.25 76.29
N ARG A 423 -146.51 13.51 76.37
CA ARG A 423 -146.60 14.31 77.61
C ARG A 423 -148.04 14.53 78.06
N GLN A 424 -148.96 14.75 77.11
CA GLN A 424 -150.39 14.89 77.40
C GLN A 424 -150.98 13.58 77.97
N ARG A 425 -150.69 12.44 77.34
CA ARG A 425 -151.12 11.11 77.84
C ARG A 425 -150.60 10.80 79.24
N ALA A 426 -149.36 11.16 79.56
CA ALA A 426 -148.79 10.96 80.89
C ALA A 426 -149.54 11.75 81.99
N ALA A 427 -149.95 13.00 81.70
CA ALA A 427 -150.69 13.83 82.64
C ALA A 427 -152.09 13.27 83.00
N ASP A 428 -152.81 12.71 82.02
CA ASP A 428 -154.11 12.07 82.26
C ASP A 428 -153.99 10.76 83.06
N TRP A 429 -152.92 9.97 82.82
CA TRP A 429 -152.64 8.77 83.63
C TRP A 429 -152.36 9.10 85.10
N ASP A 430 -151.55 10.13 85.37
CA ASP A 430 -151.27 10.59 86.74
C ASP A 430 -152.55 11.09 87.45
N ARG A 431 -153.42 11.78 86.72
CA ARG A 431 -154.73 12.24 87.22
C ARG A 431 -155.63 11.07 87.63
N GLN A 432 -155.65 9.98 86.85
CA GLN A 432 -156.39 8.76 87.20
C GLN A 432 -155.78 8.04 88.41
N ARG A 433 -154.44 7.92 88.48
CA ARG A 433 -153.74 7.30 89.62
C ARG A 433 -154.09 7.97 90.96
N VAL A 434 -154.12 9.30 91.00
CA VAL A 434 -154.46 10.06 92.22
C VAL A 434 -155.92 9.82 92.66
N GLN A 435 -156.86 9.68 91.72
CA GLN A 435 -158.25 9.36 92.05
C GLN A 435 -158.40 7.94 92.61
N ALA A 436 -157.77 6.94 91.99
CA ALA A 436 -157.79 5.56 92.45
C ALA A 436 -157.19 5.38 93.86
N ALA A 437 -156.05 6.01 94.13
CA ALA A 437 -155.43 6.01 95.46
C ALA A 437 -156.36 6.59 96.54
N ARG A 438 -157.10 7.66 96.21
CA ARG A 438 -158.06 8.29 97.13
C ARG A 438 -159.26 7.39 97.48
N ALA A 439 -159.69 6.53 96.55
CA ALA A 439 -160.73 5.53 96.79
C ALA A 439 -160.24 4.39 97.70
N MET A 440 -159.01 3.88 97.47
CA MET A 440 -158.42 2.80 98.29
C MET A 440 -158.32 3.16 99.78
N VAL A 441 -157.92 4.40 100.11
CA VAL A 441 -157.82 4.88 101.50
C VAL A 441 -159.20 4.94 102.20
N LEU A 442 -160.30 5.07 101.45
CA LEU A 442 -161.66 5.02 102.02
C LEU A 442 -162.07 3.56 102.34
N LEU A 443 -161.73 2.60 101.47
CA LEU A 443 -161.99 1.17 101.69
C LEU A 443 -161.19 0.61 102.88
N GLU A 444 -159.91 0.96 102.99
CA GLU A 444 -159.04 0.53 104.10
C GLU A 444 -159.61 1.01 105.47
N ARG A 445 -160.15 2.23 105.51
CA ARG A 445 -160.83 2.81 106.68
C ARG A 445 -162.19 2.17 107.00
N GLN A 446 -162.74 1.35 106.12
CA GLN A 446 -163.93 0.53 106.36
C GLN A 446 -163.54 -0.85 106.89
N GLN A 447 -162.57 -1.53 106.27
CA GLN A 447 -162.05 -2.82 106.73
C GLN A 447 -161.56 -2.77 108.17
N LYS A 448 -160.75 -1.75 108.53
CA LYS A 448 -160.23 -1.55 109.90
C LYS A 448 -161.29 -1.32 110.98
N ARG A 449 -162.56 -1.10 110.62
CA ARG A 449 -163.70 -1.12 111.57
C ARG A 449 -164.21 -2.54 111.78
N GLN A 450 -164.44 -3.27 110.70
CA GLN A 450 -164.93 -4.65 110.71
C GLN A 450 -163.95 -5.61 111.41
N GLU A 451 -162.64 -5.47 111.14
CA GLU A 451 -161.59 -6.23 111.85
C GLU A 451 -161.63 -6.01 113.37
N LYS A 452 -161.94 -4.79 113.81
CA LYS A 452 -162.00 -4.42 115.23
C LYS A 452 -163.25 -4.96 115.94
N GLU A 453 -164.28 -5.34 115.19
CA GLU A 453 -165.46 -6.06 115.71
C GLU A 453 -165.20 -7.57 115.73
N LEU A 454 -164.62 -8.13 114.66
CA LEU A 454 -164.20 -9.54 114.60
C LEU A 454 -163.17 -9.91 115.68
N ARG A 455 -162.26 -9.02 116.04
CA ARG A 455 -161.30 -9.27 117.11
C ARG A 455 -161.99 -9.51 118.46
N LYS A 456 -162.99 -8.68 118.79
CA LYS A 456 -163.75 -8.79 120.06
C LYS A 456 -164.51 -10.13 120.18
N SER A 457 -165.06 -10.65 119.07
CA SER A 457 -165.75 -11.94 119.11
C SER A 457 -164.77 -13.11 119.22
N GLN A 458 -163.61 -13.06 118.56
CA GLN A 458 -162.54 -14.05 118.73
C GLN A 458 -161.99 -14.08 120.17
N ASP A 459 -161.73 -12.92 120.78
CA ASP A 459 -161.20 -12.84 122.14
C ASP A 459 -162.18 -13.48 123.17
N HIS A 460 -163.49 -13.31 122.97
CA HIS A 460 -164.50 -13.99 123.79
C HIS A 460 -164.52 -15.51 123.60
N LEU A 461 -164.38 -15.99 122.35
CA LEU A 461 -164.36 -17.42 122.01
C LEU A 461 -163.12 -18.13 122.58
N ASN A 462 -161.94 -17.49 122.48
CA ASN A 462 -160.68 -18.00 123.02
C ASN A 462 -160.74 -18.19 124.55
N MET A 463 -161.44 -17.29 125.26
CA MET A 463 -161.62 -17.40 126.72
C MET A 463 -162.41 -18.67 127.11
N GLN A 464 -163.36 -19.12 126.29
CA GLN A 464 -164.12 -20.35 126.53
C GLN A 464 -163.25 -21.60 126.25
N LEU A 465 -162.51 -21.61 125.12
CA LEU A 465 -161.60 -22.71 124.77
C LEU A 465 -160.50 -22.94 125.81
N ALA A 466 -159.95 -21.87 126.39
CA ALA A 466 -158.93 -21.96 127.43
C ALA A 466 -159.42 -22.69 128.70
N GLN A 467 -160.71 -22.61 129.04
CA GLN A 467 -161.29 -23.33 130.17
C GLN A 467 -161.41 -24.84 129.85
N ALA A 468 -161.92 -25.19 128.68
CA ALA A 468 -162.08 -26.58 128.24
C ALA A 468 -160.73 -27.33 128.15
N HIS A 469 -159.71 -26.71 127.54
CA HIS A 469 -158.39 -27.33 127.37
C HIS A 469 -157.69 -27.60 128.72
N LYS A 470 -157.98 -26.79 129.75
CA LYS A 470 -157.43 -26.97 131.10
C LYS A 470 -158.03 -28.18 131.82
N ALA A 471 -159.29 -28.53 131.55
CA ALA A 471 -159.93 -29.73 132.06
C ALA A 471 -159.37 -31.00 131.38
N GLN A 472 -159.24 -31.00 130.06
CA GLN A 472 -158.75 -32.15 129.29
C GLN A 472 -157.34 -32.60 129.71
N LYS A 473 -156.44 -31.66 130.02
CA LYS A 473 -155.06 -31.99 130.39
C LYS A 473 -154.96 -32.77 131.71
N ALA A 474 -155.86 -32.50 132.67
CA ALA A 474 -155.88 -33.15 133.98
C ALA A 474 -156.29 -34.64 133.94
N TYR A 475 -156.83 -35.12 132.82
CA TYR A 475 -157.17 -36.53 132.58
C TYR A 475 -155.96 -37.33 132.07
N LEU A 476 -155.28 -36.82 131.04
CA LEU A 476 -154.11 -37.47 130.42
C LEU A 476 -153.00 -37.76 131.44
N ASP A 477 -152.66 -36.78 132.27
CA ASP A 477 -151.55 -36.86 133.23
C ASP A 477 -151.76 -37.87 134.37
N LYS A 478 -152.96 -38.48 134.50
CA LYS A 478 -153.31 -39.40 135.60
C LYS A 478 -153.58 -40.85 135.20
N GLU A 479 -154.17 -41.09 134.03
CA GLU A 479 -154.62 -42.43 133.64
C GLU A 479 -153.77 -43.06 132.52
N VAL A 480 -152.97 -42.27 131.79
CA VAL A 480 -152.29 -42.72 130.56
C VAL A 480 -150.76 -42.90 130.73
N TYR A 481 -150.15 -42.24 131.72
CA TYR A 481 -148.68 -42.15 131.85
C TYR A 481 -148.11 -42.88 133.07
N CYS A 482 -148.39 -44.18 133.21
CA CYS A 482 -147.70 -45.10 134.12
C CYS A 482 -147.48 -46.44 133.41
N ASN A 483 -146.24 -46.94 133.40
CA ASN A 483 -145.84 -48.20 132.74
C ASN A 483 -144.90 -48.99 133.66
N ASP A 484 -145.31 -50.16 134.12
CA ASP A 484 -144.46 -51.12 134.85
C ASP A 484 -143.93 -52.21 133.90
N PRO A 485 -142.62 -52.57 133.93
CA PRO A 485 -142.07 -53.63 133.07
C PRO A 485 -142.55 -55.04 133.44
N THR A 486 -142.82 -55.86 132.43
CA THR A 486 -143.29 -57.26 132.56
C THR A 486 -142.14 -58.28 132.69
N ASP A 487 -142.38 -59.39 133.40
CA ASP A 487 -141.35 -60.36 133.83
C ASP A 487 -140.53 -61.05 132.70
N GLU A 488 -141.02 -61.03 131.45
CA GLU A 488 -140.24 -61.46 130.29
C GLU A 488 -138.96 -60.63 130.10
N TYR A 489 -138.94 -59.37 130.59
CA TYR A 489 -137.78 -58.48 130.54
C TYR A 489 -136.59 -59.00 131.37
N PHE A 490 -136.84 -59.43 132.61
CA PHE A 490 -135.79 -59.91 133.52
C PHE A 490 -135.28 -61.31 133.15
N SER A 491 -136.08 -62.08 132.40
CA SER A 491 -135.82 -63.47 132.05
C SER A 491 -134.73 -63.68 130.97
N GLN A 492 -134.06 -62.62 130.50
CA GLN A 492 -133.25 -62.66 129.26
C GLN A 492 -131.73 -62.72 129.47
N PHE A 493 -131.20 -62.25 130.61
CA PHE A 493 -129.76 -62.04 130.80
C PHE A 493 -129.10 -63.09 131.71
N ASN A 494 -127.76 -63.22 131.60
CA ASN A 494 -126.91 -64.17 132.35
C ASN A 494 -127.16 -65.68 132.12
N LYS A 495 -127.43 -66.10 130.87
CA LYS A 495 -127.71 -67.50 130.50
C LYS A 495 -126.49 -68.35 130.05
N SER A 496 -125.26 -67.84 130.11
CA SER A 496 -124.03 -68.63 129.89
C SER A 496 -122.82 -68.04 130.61
N SER A 497 -121.86 -68.89 130.98
CA SER A 497 -120.63 -68.51 131.69
C SER A 497 -119.40 -68.46 130.77
N ARG A 498 -119.44 -67.63 129.73
CA ARG A 498 -118.33 -67.37 128.80
C ARG A 498 -118.20 -65.87 128.54
#